data_AF-A0A0F6YHK7-F1
#
_entry.id   AF-A0A0F6YHK7-F1
#
_cell.length_a   1.000
_cell.length_b   1.000
_cell.length_c   1.000
_cell.angle_alpha   90.00
_cell.angle_beta   90.00
_cell.angle_gamma   90.00
#
_symmetry.space_group_name_H-M   'P 1'
#
loop_
_entity.id
_entity.type
_entity.pdbx_description
1 polymer ?
#
loop_
_entity_poly.entity_id
_entity_poly.type
_entity_poly.pdbx_seq_one_letter_code
_entity_poly.pdbx_strand_id
1 'polypeptide(L)'
;MNDFTPWLRPTLVGPFATTWTIVSLLQLAQSALVLPNGERLDAWLLVLLSTSFYAAMIVVGLLSADLLLLRAQMRRLPTNGRAWMSSLLAPIGVWIAWGIVGWGDEDTAIPMLVLLVAWPFLGVPLALRWAFGERP
;
A
#
# COMPACT_ATOMS: atom_id res chain seq x y z
N MET A 1 4.86 10.70 27.91
CA MET A 1 4.93 9.69 26.83
C MET A 1 4.97 10.44 25.51
N ASN A 2 5.86 10.07 24.59
CA ASN A 2 5.86 10.66 23.25
C ASN A 2 4.57 10.23 22.53
N ASP A 3 3.81 11.19 22.01
CA ASP A 3 2.60 10.90 21.24
C ASP A 3 2.96 10.50 19.80
N PHE A 4 2.82 9.21 19.49
CA PHE A 4 3.06 8.65 18.17
C PHE A 4 1.82 8.70 17.25
N THR A 5 0.67 9.13 17.78
CA THR A 5 -0.60 9.19 17.06
C THR A 5 -0.51 9.95 15.72
N PRO A 6 0.20 11.10 15.63
CA PRO A 6 0.30 11.87 14.38
C PRO A 6 1.05 11.15 13.24
N TRP A 7 1.80 10.09 13.55
CA TRP A 7 2.51 9.25 12.60
C TRP A 7 1.80 7.91 12.39
N LEU A 8 1.37 7.27 13.48
CA LEU A 8 0.84 5.92 13.44
C LEU A 8 -0.54 5.84 12.79
N ARG A 9 -1.46 6.77 13.10
CA ARG A 9 -2.81 6.77 12.51
C ARG A 9 -2.77 6.87 10.97
N PRO A 10 -2.06 7.84 10.36
CA PRO A 10 -1.93 7.90 8.91
C PRO A 10 -1.35 6.62 8.31
N THR A 11 -0.34 6.04 8.97
CA THR A 11 0.36 4.85 8.50
C THR A 11 -0.53 3.62 8.50
N LEU A 12 -1.34 3.44 9.54
CA LEU A 12 -2.26 2.32 9.66
C LEU A 12 -3.51 2.50 8.79
N VAL A 13 -4.08 3.71 8.73
CA VAL A 13 -5.38 3.95 8.08
C VAL A 13 -5.25 4.29 6.61
N GLY A 14 -4.19 5.01 6.23
CA GLY A 14 -3.99 5.50 4.85
C GLY A 14 -4.05 4.40 3.79
N PRO A 15 -3.29 3.29 3.93
CA PRO A 15 -3.30 2.23 2.93
C PRO A 15 -4.69 1.58 2.76
N PHE A 16 -5.43 1.37 3.85
CA PHE A 16 -6.80 0.86 3.81
C PHE A 16 -7.76 1.85 3.15
N ALA A 17 -7.70 3.12 3.54
CA ALA A 17 -8.54 4.16 2.98
C ALA A 17 -8.39 4.25 1.45
N THR A 18 -7.15 4.27 0.95
CA THR A 18 -6.90 4.31 -0.50
C THR A 18 -7.35 3.04 -1.20
N THR A 19 -6.95 1.86 -0.69
CA THR A 19 -7.29 0.58 -1.35
C THR A 19 -8.79 0.35 -1.41
N TRP A 20 -9.52 0.56 -0.31
CA TRP A 20 -10.97 0.41 -0.28
C TRP A 20 -11.69 1.43 -1.17
N THR A 21 -11.17 2.66 -1.24
CA THR A 21 -11.73 3.69 -2.15
C THR A 21 -11.57 3.27 -3.60
N ILE A 22 -10.38 2.82 -4.00
CA ILE A 22 -10.12 2.36 -5.38
C ILE A 22 -11.02 1.17 -5.73
N VAL A 23 -11.09 0.15 -4.87
CA VAL A 23 -11.94 -1.04 -5.10
C VAL A 23 -13.40 -0.63 -5.23
N SER A 24 -13.90 0.24 -4.36
CA SER A 24 -15.29 0.69 -4.40
C SER A 24 -15.59 1.52 -5.64
N LEU A 25 -14.67 2.39 -6.06
CA LEU A 25 -14.82 3.16 -7.31
C LEU A 25 -14.79 2.25 -8.55
N LEU A 26 -13.91 1.25 -8.58
CA LEU A 26 -13.87 0.26 -9.67
C LEU A 26 -15.15 -0.55 -9.74
N GLN A 27 -15.70 -0.97 -8.60
CA GLN A 27 -16.98 -1.67 -8.53
C GLN A 27 -18.11 -0.79 -9.08
N LEU A 28 -18.15 0.50 -8.71
CA LEU A 28 -19.14 1.45 -9.24
C LEU A 28 -18.95 1.66 -10.75
N ALA A 29 -17.73 1.77 -11.25
CA ALA A 29 -17.46 1.94 -12.68
C ALA A 29 -17.87 0.71 -13.50
N GLN A 30 -17.61 -0.50 -13.00
CA GLN A 30 -18.02 -1.76 -13.65
C GLN A 30 -19.51 -2.05 -13.48
N SER A 31 -20.19 -1.39 -12.55
CA SER A 31 -21.62 -1.61 -12.31
C SER A 31 -22.53 -1.28 -13.50
N ALA A 32 -22.03 -0.55 -14.52
CA ALA A 32 -22.72 -0.27 -15.78
C ALA A 32 -22.78 -1.45 -16.79
N LEU A 33 -21.97 -2.50 -16.62
CA LEU A 33 -22.09 -3.78 -17.33
C LEU A 33 -22.68 -4.83 -16.37
N VAL A 34 -23.97 -5.13 -16.46
CA VAL A 34 -24.69 -5.92 -15.42
C VAL A 34 -25.02 -7.33 -15.88
N LEU A 35 -24.70 -8.33 -15.03
CA LEU A 35 -25.55 -9.49 -14.79
C LEU A 35 -26.33 -9.26 -13.48
N PRO A 36 -27.66 -9.50 -13.45
CA PRO A 36 -28.49 -9.26 -12.29
C PRO A 36 -28.51 -10.51 -11.42
N ASN A 37 -28.07 -10.43 -10.15
CA ASN A 37 -28.44 -11.27 -8.99
C ASN A 37 -27.43 -11.02 -7.85
N GLY A 38 -27.82 -11.26 -6.59
CA GLY A 38 -27.13 -10.86 -5.35
C GLY A 38 -25.65 -11.24 -5.15
N GLU A 39 -25.03 -11.95 -6.10
CA GLU A 39 -23.59 -12.30 -6.11
C GLU A 39 -22.65 -11.07 -6.10
N ARG A 40 -23.15 -9.89 -6.49
CA ARG A 40 -22.35 -8.64 -6.53
C ARG A 40 -21.90 -8.13 -5.16
N LEU A 41 -22.74 -8.23 -4.13
CA LEU A 41 -22.38 -7.73 -2.79
C LEU A 41 -21.32 -8.64 -2.16
N ASP A 42 -21.52 -9.95 -2.26
CA ASP A 42 -20.60 -10.95 -1.74
C ASP A 42 -19.24 -10.86 -2.47
N ALA A 43 -19.23 -10.71 -3.79
CA ALA A 43 -18.00 -10.50 -4.55
C ALA A 43 -17.27 -9.22 -4.14
N TRP A 44 -17.98 -8.10 -3.98
CA TRP A 44 -17.37 -6.84 -3.52
C TRP A 44 -16.78 -6.97 -2.11
N LEU A 45 -17.49 -7.61 -1.18
CA LEU A 45 -17.00 -7.87 0.18
C LEU A 45 -15.76 -8.78 0.17
N LEU A 46 -15.76 -9.83 -0.65
CA LEU A 46 -14.60 -10.72 -0.82
C LEU A 46 -13.40 -9.96 -1.41
N VAL A 47 -13.60 -9.07 -2.38
CA VAL A 47 -12.53 -8.23 -2.92
C VAL A 47 -12.03 -7.23 -1.87
N LEU A 48 -12.90 -6.60 -1.08
CA LEU A 48 -12.48 -5.72 0.02
C LEU A 48 -11.69 -6.48 1.10
N LEU A 49 -12.15 -7.68 1.47
CA LEU A 49 -11.44 -8.53 2.42
C LEU A 49 -10.08 -8.94 1.87
N SER A 50 -10.02 -9.36 0.61
CA SER A 50 -8.78 -9.75 -0.06
C SER A 50 -7.80 -8.58 -0.15
N THR A 51 -8.26 -7.41 -0.61
CA THR A 51 -7.45 -6.18 -0.70
C THR A 51 -6.98 -5.65 0.65
N SER A 52 -7.66 -5.98 1.74
CA SER A 52 -7.23 -5.64 3.11
C SER A 52 -5.92 -6.33 3.50
N PHE A 53 -5.66 -7.55 3.03
CA PHE A 53 -4.36 -8.20 3.23
C PHE A 53 -3.23 -7.45 2.50
N TYR A 54 -3.48 -6.97 1.28
CA TYR A 54 -2.52 -6.14 0.55
C TYR A 54 -2.26 -4.81 1.26
N ALA A 55 -3.31 -4.15 1.76
CA ALA A 55 -3.18 -2.94 2.56
C ALA A 55 -2.33 -3.18 3.81
N ALA A 56 -2.55 -4.29 4.51
CA ALA A 56 -1.76 -4.68 5.68
C ALA A 56 -0.27 -4.90 5.34
N MET A 57 0.05 -5.52 4.21
CA MET A 57 1.44 -5.66 3.77
C MET A 57 2.10 -4.30 3.51
N ILE A 58 1.37 -3.35 2.92
CA ILE A 58 1.86 -1.98 2.70
C ILE A 58 2.12 -1.27 4.03
N VAL A 59 1.23 -1.45 5.03
CA VAL A 59 1.45 -0.94 6.39
C VAL A 59 2.75 -1.47 6.97
N VAL A 60 2.99 -2.79 6.88
CA VAL A 60 4.25 -3.40 7.34
C VAL A 60 5.45 -2.82 6.59
N GLY A 61 5.35 -2.63 5.27
CA GLY A 61 6.38 -2.00 4.46
C GLY A 61 6.69 -0.57 4.90
N LEU A 62 5.67 0.26 5.17
CA LEU A 62 5.82 1.63 5.66
C LEU A 62 6.49 1.68 7.04
N LEU A 63 6.06 0.82 7.96
CA LEU A 63 6.67 0.72 9.29
C LEU A 63 8.13 0.26 9.21
N SER A 64 8.41 -0.72 8.34
CA SER A 64 9.77 -1.22 8.12
C SER A 64 10.67 -0.14 7.53
N ALA A 65 10.17 0.62 6.55
CA ALA A 65 10.87 1.76 5.98
C ALA A 65 11.19 2.83 7.04
N ASP A 66 10.23 3.17 7.89
CA ASP A 66 10.44 4.13 8.97
C ASP A 66 11.52 3.65 9.95
N LEU A 67 11.49 2.37 10.34
CA LEU A 67 12.52 1.77 11.22
C LEU A 67 13.91 1.80 10.57
N LEU A 68 14.02 1.50 9.28
CA LEU A 68 15.29 1.50 8.56
C LEU A 68 15.86 2.92 8.45
N LEU A 69 15.03 3.90 8.07
CA LEU A 69 15.45 5.30 7.90
C LEU A 69 15.85 5.93 9.24
N LEU A 70 15.14 5.60 10.33
CA LEU A 70 15.51 6.04 11.68
C LEU A 70 16.82 5.41 12.14
N ARG A 71 17.00 4.09 11.94
CA ARG A 71 18.24 3.40 12.31
C ARG A 71 19.44 3.94 11.54
N ALA A 72 19.24 4.27 10.26
CA ALA A 72 20.27 4.86 9.43
C ALA A 72 20.50 6.37 9.69
N GLN A 73 19.75 6.98 10.63
CA GLN A 73 19.76 8.41 10.92
C GLN A 73 19.53 9.29 9.67
N MET A 74 18.86 8.74 8.66
CA MET A 74 18.68 9.43 7.38
C MET A 74 17.51 10.40 7.43
N ARG A 75 16.47 10.11 8.24
CA ARG A 75 15.26 10.94 8.38
C ARG A 75 14.57 10.80 9.73
N ARG A 76 13.74 11.79 10.06
CA ARG A 76 12.75 11.76 11.15
C ARG A 76 11.43 11.16 10.66
N LEU A 77 10.62 10.66 11.60
CA LEU A 77 9.29 10.13 11.30
C LEU A 77 8.42 11.21 10.61
N PRO A 78 7.72 10.89 9.51
CA PRO A 78 6.75 11.80 8.95
C PRO A 78 5.59 11.96 9.93
N THR A 79 5.10 13.18 10.11
CA THR A 79 3.93 13.48 10.95
C THR A 79 2.85 14.21 10.16
N ASN A 80 1.61 14.14 10.63
CA ASN A 80 0.47 14.90 10.12
C ASN A 80 0.29 14.72 8.60
N GLY A 81 0.22 15.83 7.84
CA GLY A 81 -0.07 15.81 6.40
C GLY A 81 0.93 15.01 5.57
N ARG A 82 2.22 15.00 5.94
CA ARG A 82 3.25 14.22 5.22
C ARG A 82 3.10 12.73 5.45
N ALA A 83 2.74 12.34 6.67
CA ALA A 83 2.42 10.95 6.99
C ALA A 83 1.17 10.49 6.23
N TRP A 84 0.12 11.32 6.16
CA TRP A 84 -1.07 11.02 5.37
C TRP A 84 -0.78 10.88 3.89
N MET A 85 -0.09 11.85 3.29
CA MET A 85 0.19 11.83 1.86
C MET A 85 1.04 10.63 1.45
N SER A 86 2.13 10.35 2.17
CA SER A 86 2.95 9.16 1.89
C SER A 86 2.19 7.84 2.07
N SER A 87 1.32 7.75 3.08
CA SER A 87 0.57 6.52 3.36
C SER A 87 -0.60 6.30 2.37
N LEU A 88 -1.27 7.38 1.94
CA LEU A 88 -2.33 7.34 0.93
C LEU A 88 -1.79 7.04 -0.47
N LEU A 89 -0.59 7.52 -0.79
CA LEU A 89 0.05 7.26 -2.09
C LEU A 89 0.69 5.86 -2.18
N ALA A 90 1.01 5.23 -1.04
CA ALA A 90 1.71 3.95 -1.04
C ALA A 90 1.01 2.84 -1.84
N PRO A 91 -0.32 2.61 -1.71
CA PRO A 91 -1.00 1.64 -2.55
C PRO A 91 -0.92 1.94 -4.05
N ILE A 92 -1.05 3.21 -4.43
CA ILE A 92 -0.96 3.64 -5.83
C ILE A 92 0.44 3.37 -6.36
N GLY A 93 1.47 3.74 -5.61
CA GLY A 93 2.86 3.48 -5.99
C GLY A 93 3.17 1.99 -6.13
N VAL A 94 2.65 1.15 -5.24
CA VAL A 94 2.82 -0.31 -5.30
C VAL A 94 2.16 -0.88 -6.56
N TRP A 95 0.94 -0.46 -6.88
CA TRP A 95 0.25 -0.86 -8.10
C TRP A 95 1.00 -0.44 -9.37
N ILE A 96 1.51 0.79 -9.41
CA ILE A 96 2.33 1.27 -10.54
C ILE A 96 3.61 0.46 -10.67
N ALA A 97 4.31 0.22 -9.55
CA ALA A 97 5.54 -0.55 -9.54
C ALA A 97 5.30 -1.98 -10.05
N TRP A 98 4.19 -2.62 -9.67
CA TRP A 98 3.81 -3.91 -10.23
C TRP A 98 3.44 -3.85 -11.72
N GLY A 99 2.75 -2.82 -12.16
CA GLY A 99 2.45 -2.62 -13.58
C GLY A 99 3.70 -2.50 -14.46
N ILE A 100 4.81 -2.03 -13.89
CA ILE A 100 6.11 -1.90 -14.58
C ILE A 100 6.93 -3.20 -14.49
N VAL A 101 6.98 -3.80 -13.29
CA VAL A 101 7.82 -4.98 -13.02
C VAL A 101 7.21 -6.26 -13.64
N GLY A 102 5.89 -6.29 -13.80
CA GLY A 102 5.18 -7.46 -14.31
C GLY A 102 5.01 -8.56 -13.27
N TRP A 103 4.29 -9.61 -13.64
CA TRP A 103 3.91 -10.72 -12.74
C TRP A 103 4.86 -11.93 -12.81
N GLY A 104 5.94 -11.82 -13.59
CA GLY A 104 6.80 -12.95 -13.95
C GLY A 104 6.16 -13.85 -15.02
N ASP A 105 6.99 -14.47 -15.84
CA ASP A 105 6.57 -15.48 -16.82
C ASP A 105 6.55 -16.89 -16.18
N GLU A 106 5.93 -17.87 -16.84
CA GLU A 106 5.82 -19.27 -16.34
C GLU A 106 7.19 -19.90 -16.02
N ASP A 107 8.25 -19.47 -16.71
CA ASP A 107 9.62 -19.95 -16.52
C ASP A 107 10.40 -19.20 -15.42
N THR A 108 9.75 -18.30 -14.69
CA THR A 108 10.40 -17.50 -13.64
C THR A 108 10.74 -18.38 -12.45
N ALA A 109 12.03 -18.51 -12.14
CA ALA A 109 12.48 -19.23 -10.95
C ALA A 109 11.83 -18.66 -9.69
N ILE A 110 11.40 -19.54 -8.78
CA ILE A 110 10.69 -19.19 -7.54
C ILE A 110 11.39 -18.06 -6.74
N PRO A 111 12.72 -18.04 -6.55
CA PRO A 111 13.37 -16.93 -5.85
C PRO A 111 13.20 -15.57 -6.55
N MET A 112 13.21 -15.56 -7.88
CA MET A 112 12.99 -14.35 -8.66
C MET A 112 11.54 -13.89 -8.52
N LEU A 113 10.57 -14.81 -8.58
CA LEU A 113 9.16 -14.51 -8.37
C LEU A 113 8.92 -13.84 -7.00
N VAL A 114 9.53 -14.38 -5.93
CA VAL A 114 9.44 -13.80 -4.59
C VAL A 114 9.97 -12.37 -4.56
N LEU A 115 11.09 -12.09 -5.24
CA LEU A 115 11.65 -10.74 -5.31
C LEU A 115 10.78 -9.78 -6.11
N LEU A 116 10.24 -10.20 -7.25
CA LEU A 116 9.34 -9.39 -8.08
C LEU A 116 8.06 -9.00 -7.31
N VAL A 117 7.55 -9.93 -6.50
CA VAL A 117 6.40 -9.70 -5.62
C VAL A 117 6.76 -8.81 -4.44
N ALA A 118 7.86 -9.07 -3.74
CA ALA A 118 8.21 -8.38 -2.50
C ALA A 118 8.75 -6.97 -2.73
N TRP A 119 9.47 -6.72 -3.83
CA TRP A 119 10.15 -5.45 -4.07
C TRP A 119 9.19 -4.26 -4.06
N PRO A 120 8.03 -4.27 -4.73
CA PRO A 120 7.09 -3.16 -4.65
C PRO A 120 6.62 -2.83 -3.23
N PHE A 121 6.36 -3.84 -2.38
CA PHE A 121 5.92 -3.64 -0.99
C PHE A 121 7.00 -3.11 -0.06
N LEU A 122 8.28 -3.17 -0.45
CA LEU A 122 9.39 -2.66 0.35
C LEU A 122 9.96 -1.37 -0.25
N GLY A 123 10.23 -1.39 -1.55
CA GLY A 123 10.83 -0.29 -2.30
C GLY A 123 9.91 0.93 -2.37
N VAL A 124 8.62 0.77 -2.64
CA VAL A 124 7.69 1.93 -2.74
C VAL A 124 7.50 2.61 -1.38
N PRO A 125 7.18 1.89 -0.29
CA PRO A 125 7.11 2.52 1.02
C PRO A 125 8.41 3.21 1.41
N LEU A 126 9.57 2.58 1.17
CA LEU A 126 10.87 3.18 1.44
C LEU A 126 11.08 4.48 0.65
N ALA A 127 10.80 4.46 -0.66
CA ALA A 127 10.93 5.62 -1.53
C ALA A 127 10.00 6.77 -1.10
N LEU A 128 8.75 6.47 -0.76
CA LEU A 128 7.79 7.49 -0.31
C LEU A 128 8.16 8.06 1.05
N ARG A 129 8.56 7.22 2.01
CA ARG A 129 9.03 7.70 3.32
C ARG A 129 10.31 8.50 3.21
N TRP A 130 11.21 8.09 2.32
CA TRP A 130 12.37 8.89 2.00
C TRP A 130 11.99 10.21 1.31
N ALA A 131 11.02 10.25 0.39
CA ALA A 131 10.64 11.50 -0.27
C ALA A 131 9.95 12.49 0.70
N PHE A 132 9.04 11.99 1.55
CA PHE A 132 8.16 12.81 2.39
C PHE A 132 8.59 12.94 3.86
N GLY A 133 9.60 12.20 4.32
CA GLY A 133 10.13 12.33 5.68
C GLY A 133 10.88 13.65 5.89
N GLU A 134 11.04 14.09 7.13
CA GLU A 134 11.89 15.26 7.42
C GLU A 134 13.37 14.87 7.49
N ARG A 135 14.25 15.74 6.99
CA ARG A 135 15.69 15.58 7.20
C ARG A 135 16.01 15.76 8.70
N PRO A 136 17.08 15.12 9.20
CA PRO A 136 17.45 15.15 10.61
C PRO A 136 17.63 16.56 11.17
#